data_AF-A0A519NN68-F1
#
_entry.id   AF-A0A519NN68-F1
#
_cell.length_a   1.000
_cell.length_b   1.000
_cell.length_c   1.000
_cell.angle_alpha   90.00
_cell.angle_beta   90.00
_cell.angle_gamma   90.00
#
_symmetry.space_group_name_H-M   'P 1'
#
loop_
_entity.id
_entity.type
_entity.pdbx_description
1 polymer ?
#
loop_
_entity_poly.entity_id
_entity_poly.type
_entity_poly.pdbx_seq_one_letter_code
_entity_poly.pdbx_strand_id
1 'polypeptide(L)'
;MGKFEFEQLYKPSTYEYKKYHSFETGNLKFNVSEKYPFNFDTPVPAISESYIFDYQKAGIFPQLIDKNDISKGFISKKMTPKEQKEVKIITEKIKNSYK
;
A
#
# COMPACT_ATOMS: atom_id res chain seq x y z
N MET A 1 -21.25 19.88 14.06
CA MET A 1 -21.52 19.30 12.74
C MET A 1 -21.81 20.45 11.79
N GLY A 2 -21.10 20.53 10.65
CA GLY A 2 -21.29 21.59 9.65
C GLY A 2 -22.60 21.43 8.89
N LYS A 3 -23.08 22.51 8.24
CA LYS A 3 -24.25 22.46 7.35
C LYS A 3 -23.93 21.66 6.10
N PHE A 4 -24.95 21.01 5.54
CA PHE A 4 -24.83 20.30 4.26
C PHE A 4 -24.60 21.30 3.11
N GLU A 5 -23.65 20.98 2.23
CA GLU A 5 -23.27 21.72 1.02
C GLU A 5 -23.50 20.84 -0.21
N PHE A 6 -23.98 21.42 -1.33
CA PHE A 6 -24.32 20.65 -2.54
C PHE A 6 -23.11 19.91 -3.13
N GLU A 7 -21.91 20.46 -2.94
CA GLU A 7 -20.63 19.88 -3.32
C GLU A 7 -20.41 18.49 -2.69
N GLN A 8 -21.02 18.22 -1.52
CA GLN A 8 -20.92 16.94 -0.82
C GLN A 8 -21.55 15.75 -1.57
N LEU A 9 -22.37 16.00 -2.60
CA LEU A 9 -22.94 14.95 -3.46
C LEU A 9 -21.88 14.23 -4.30
N TYR A 10 -20.77 14.90 -4.62
CA TYR A 10 -19.71 14.36 -5.48
C TYR A 10 -18.30 14.54 -4.90
N LYS A 11 -18.12 15.36 -3.86
CA LYS A 11 -16.87 15.51 -3.12
C LYS A 11 -17.17 15.54 -1.62
N PRO A 12 -16.74 14.55 -0.84
CA PRO A 12 -17.04 14.52 0.59
C PRO A 12 -16.53 15.79 1.31
N SER A 13 -17.29 16.31 2.27
CA SER A 13 -16.92 17.54 3.02
C SER A 13 -15.61 17.41 3.79
N THR A 14 -15.19 16.19 4.11
CA THR A 14 -13.91 15.89 4.74
C THR A 14 -13.39 14.55 4.26
N TYR A 15 -12.38 14.56 3.40
CA TYR A 15 -11.38 13.49 3.24
C TYR A 15 -10.15 14.07 2.53
N GLU A 16 -9.05 14.24 3.28
CA GLU A 16 -7.70 14.35 2.71
C GLU A 16 -6.68 13.79 3.70
N TYR A 17 -6.00 12.72 3.32
CA TYR A 17 -4.68 12.40 3.84
C TYR A 17 -3.82 11.67 2.80
N LYS A 18 -3.41 12.41 1.76
CA LYS A 18 -2.42 11.94 0.78
C LYS A 18 -0.99 12.08 1.30
N LYS A 19 -0.67 11.43 2.43
CA LYS A 19 0.72 11.09 2.70
C LYS A 19 0.87 9.60 2.55
N TYR A 20 1.55 9.22 1.48
CA TYR A 20 1.86 7.84 1.18
C TYR A 20 3.31 7.73 0.71
N HIS A 21 3.82 6.52 0.75
CA HIS A 21 5.09 6.18 0.14
C HIS A 21 4.87 5.15 -0.97
N SER A 22 5.51 5.37 -2.11
CA SER A 22 5.57 4.39 -3.18
C SER A 22 6.77 3.49 -2.99
N PHE A 23 6.55 2.19 -3.15
CA PHE A 23 7.57 1.16 -3.06
C PHE A 23 7.46 0.19 -4.24
N GLU A 24 8.49 -0.62 -4.38
CA GLU A 24 8.54 -1.70 -5.35
C GLU A 24 9.11 -2.95 -4.69
N THR A 25 8.51 -4.10 -4.97
CA THR A 25 9.03 -5.41 -4.58
C THR A 25 8.76 -6.39 -5.70
N GLY A 26 9.82 -7.00 -6.23
CA GLY A 26 9.72 -7.86 -7.41
C GLY A 26 9.20 -7.09 -8.63
N ASN A 27 8.04 -7.48 -9.16
CA ASN A 27 7.36 -6.81 -10.29
C ASN A 27 6.19 -5.92 -9.87
N LEU A 28 5.93 -5.76 -8.57
CA LEU A 28 4.79 -4.99 -8.05
C LEU A 28 5.26 -3.63 -7.53
N LYS A 29 4.77 -2.56 -8.15
CA LYS A 29 4.80 -1.19 -7.61
C LYS A 29 3.52 -0.92 -6.84
N PHE A 30 3.64 -0.42 -5.62
CA PHE A 30 2.50 -0.20 -4.73
C PHE A 30 2.72 1.01 -3.83
N ASN A 31 1.61 1.52 -3.29
CA ASN A 31 1.59 2.66 -2.39
C ASN A 31 1.18 2.20 -0.98
N VAL A 32 1.68 2.91 0.03
CA VAL A 32 1.42 2.62 1.45
C VAL A 32 1.07 3.91 2.13
N SER A 33 -0.14 3.98 2.70
CA SER A 33 -0.58 5.12 3.52
C SER A 33 0.37 5.30 4.71
N GLU A 34 0.87 6.52 4.91
CA GLU A 34 1.72 6.83 6.04
C GLU A 34 0.90 6.92 7.33
N LYS A 35 1.26 6.16 8.36
CA LYS A 35 0.64 6.28 9.70
C LYS A 35 -0.87 6.09 9.72
N TYR A 36 -1.40 5.34 8.76
CA TYR A 36 -2.83 5.13 8.61
C TYR A 36 -3.14 3.68 8.20
N PRO A 37 -4.05 2.98 8.91
CA PRO A 37 -4.28 1.56 8.68
C PRO A 37 -5.07 1.23 7.39
N PHE A 38 -5.77 2.21 6.81
CA PHE A 38 -6.57 2.02 5.60
C PHE A 38 -5.96 2.71 4.38
N ASN A 39 -6.52 2.49 3.19
CA ASN A 39 -6.03 3.03 1.91
C ASN A 39 -7.09 3.90 1.20
N PHE A 40 -7.94 4.61 1.95
CA PHE A 40 -9.14 5.26 1.41
C PHE A 40 -8.87 6.27 0.28
N ASP A 41 -7.76 7.01 0.34
CA ASP A 41 -7.37 8.01 -0.66
C ASP A 41 -5.99 7.77 -1.28
N THR A 42 -5.38 6.61 -0.96
CA THR A 42 -4.07 6.22 -1.47
C THR A 42 -4.22 5.62 -2.88
N PRO A 43 -3.44 6.08 -3.88
CA PRO A 43 -3.56 5.56 -5.24
C PRO A 43 -3.34 4.05 -5.31
N VAL A 44 -4.17 3.35 -6.08
CA VAL A 44 -4.01 1.91 -6.32
C VAL A 44 -2.83 1.64 -7.28
N PRO A 45 -2.09 0.52 -7.11
CA PRO A 45 -2.22 -0.49 -6.05
C PRO A 45 -1.78 0.02 -4.69
N ALA A 46 -2.56 -0.26 -3.64
CA ALA A 46 -2.28 0.19 -2.29
C ALA A 46 -2.26 -0.99 -1.30
N ILE A 47 -1.30 -1.00 -0.39
CA ILE A 47 -1.13 -2.03 0.64
C ILE A 47 -0.98 -1.33 2.00
N SER A 48 -1.80 -1.70 2.97
CA SER A 48 -1.67 -1.16 4.33
C SER A 48 -0.38 -1.66 4.99
N GLU A 49 0.20 -0.85 5.88
CA GLU A 49 1.43 -1.18 6.60
C GLU A 49 1.37 -2.55 7.31
N SER A 50 0.22 -2.87 7.94
CA SER A 50 -0.02 -4.16 8.62
C SER A 50 0.22 -5.36 7.71
N TYR A 51 -0.34 -5.32 6.49
CA TYR A 51 -0.19 -6.40 5.53
C TYR A 51 1.26 -6.58 5.07
N ILE A 52 2.06 -5.51 5.00
CA ILE A 52 3.49 -5.60 4.66
C ILE A 52 4.24 -6.37 5.76
N PHE A 53 3.92 -6.12 7.03
CA PHE A 53 4.50 -6.88 8.14
C PHE A 53 4.06 -8.35 8.11
N ASP A 54 2.79 -8.62 7.79
CA ASP A 54 2.27 -9.99 7.67
C ASP A 54 2.94 -10.75 6.52
N TYR A 55 3.09 -10.11 5.36
CA TYR A 55 3.82 -10.66 4.21
C TYR A 55 5.29 -10.94 4.54
N GLN A 56 5.96 -10.01 5.22
CA GLN A 56 7.34 -10.22 5.68
C GLN A 56 7.43 -11.44 6.59
N LYS A 57 6.53 -11.56 7.57
CA LYS A 57 6.50 -12.67 8.53
C LYS A 57 6.19 -14.01 7.85
N ALA A 58 5.29 -14.00 6.88
CA ALA A 58 4.87 -15.19 6.14
C ALA A 58 5.88 -15.61 5.05
N GLY A 59 6.84 -14.75 4.68
CA GLY A 59 7.82 -15.05 3.64
C GLY A 59 7.22 -15.06 2.22
N ILE A 60 6.05 -14.46 2.03
CA ILE A 60 5.31 -14.39 0.76
C ILE A 60 4.98 -12.93 0.45
N PHE A 61 4.86 -12.58 -0.82
CA PHE A 61 4.47 -11.23 -1.24
C PHE A 61 3.59 -11.29 -2.51
N PRO A 62 2.60 -10.39 -2.68
CA PRO A 62 1.83 -10.31 -3.90
C PRO A 62 2.71 -9.86 -5.08
N GLN A 63 2.51 -10.49 -6.24
CA GLN A 63 3.17 -10.16 -7.49
C GLN A 63 2.13 -10.08 -8.60
N LEU A 64 2.36 -9.25 -9.62
CA LEU A 64 1.51 -9.21 -10.81
C LEU A 64 1.56 -10.57 -11.52
N ILE A 65 0.38 -11.09 -11.89
CA ILE A 65 0.28 -12.28 -12.75
C ILE A 65 0.88 -11.98 -14.12
N ASP A 66 0.56 -10.80 -14.66
CA ASP A 66 1.14 -10.26 -15.89
C ASP A 66 1.69 -8.86 -15.62
N LYS A 67 3.00 -8.68 -15.86
CA LYS A 67 3.69 -7.41 -15.62
C LYS A 67 3.17 -6.26 -16.49
N ASN A 68 2.52 -6.58 -17.61
CA ASN A 68 2.02 -5.59 -18.58
C ASN A 68 0.51 -5.33 -18.41
N ASP A 69 -0.19 -6.15 -17.63
CA ASP A 69 -1.65 -6.09 -17.50
C ASP A 69 -2.09 -6.35 -16.07
N ILE A 70 -2.32 -5.26 -15.34
CA ILE A 70 -2.75 -5.30 -13.95
C ILE A 70 -4.17 -5.85 -13.77
N SER A 71 -5.01 -5.83 -14.82
CA SER A 71 -6.38 -6.34 -14.76
C SER A 71 -6.43 -7.85 -14.56
N LYS A 72 -5.35 -8.56 -14.92
CA LYS A 72 -5.20 -10.00 -14.66
C LYS A 72 -4.96 -10.33 -13.19
N GLY A 73 -4.76 -9.32 -12.35
CA GLY A 73 -4.68 -9.46 -10.90
C GLY A 73 -3.31 -9.90 -10.40
N PHE A 74 -3.32 -10.49 -9.20
CA PHE A 74 -2.13 -10.76 -8.40
C PHE A 74 -2.05 -12.21 -7.97
N ILE A 75 -0.83 -12.70 -7.78
CA ILE A 75 -0.55 -14.01 -7.21
C ILE A 75 0.39 -13.85 -6.02
N SER A 76 0.05 -14.50 -4.91
CA SER A 76 0.95 -14.56 -3.75
C SER A 76 2.05 -15.58 -4.03
N LYS A 77 3.31 -15.14 -3.97
CA LYS A 77 4.48 -15.97 -4.23
C LYS A 77 5.46 -15.91 -3.07
N LYS A 78 6.20 -16.99 -2.85
CA LYS A 78 7.33 -16.99 -1.91
C LYS A 78 8.37 -15.99 -2.37
N MET A 79 8.81 -15.12 -1.46
CA MET A 79 9.80 -14.10 -1.77
C MET A 79 11.17 -14.71 -2.02
N THR A 80 11.83 -14.23 -3.07
CA THR A 80 13.26 -14.41 -3.31
C THR A 80 14.11 -13.69 -2.25
N PRO A 81 15.40 -14.04 -2.08
CA PRO A 81 16.27 -13.32 -1.15
C PRO A 81 16.39 -11.82 -1.44
N LYS A 82 16.20 -11.41 -2.70
CA LYS A 82 16.18 -10.00 -3.09
C LYS A 82 14.91 -9.31 -2.59
N GLU A 83 13.75 -9.88 -2.87
CA GLU A 83 12.44 -9.36 -2.43
C GLU A 83 12.33 -9.31 -0.90
N GLN A 84 12.89 -10.30 -0.18
CA GLN A 84 12.94 -10.26 1.29
C GLN A 84 13.73 -9.07 1.81
N LYS A 85 14.84 -8.70 1.15
CA LYS A 85 15.62 -7.51 1.50
C LYS A 85 14.84 -6.23 1.20
N GLU A 86 14.18 -6.17 0.05
CA GLU A 86 13.32 -5.04 -0.34
C GLU A 86 12.21 -4.81 0.71
N VAL A 87 11.47 -5.86 1.06
CA VAL A 87 10.40 -5.80 2.08
C VAL A 87 10.97 -5.42 3.45
N LYS A 88 12.14 -5.94 3.84
CA LYS A 88 12.78 -5.57 5.11
C LYS A 88 13.12 -4.08 5.18
N ILE A 89 13.66 -3.51 4.10
CA ILE A 89 13.96 -2.06 4.03
C ILE A 89 12.67 -1.25 4.17
N ILE A 90 11.59 -1.69 3.50
CA ILE A 90 10.28 -1.03 3.57
C ILE A 90 9.73 -1.07 5.00
N THR A 91 9.73 -2.23 5.65
CA THR A 91 9.21 -2.36 7.02
C THR A 91 10.03 -1.61 8.05
N GLU A 92 11.36 -1.53 7.88
CA GLU A 92 12.23 -0.69 8.70
C GLU A 92 11.93 0.81 8.51
N LYS A 93 11.73 1.26 7.27
CA LYS A 93 11.35 2.64 6.97
C LYS A 93 10.00 3.00 7.61
N ILE A 94 9.00 2.12 7.49
CA ILE A 94 7.69 2.31 8.11
C ILE A 94 7.85 2.40 9.63
N LYS A 95 8.53 1.44 10.28
CA LYS A 95 8.75 1.44 11.74
C LYS A 95 9.46 2.69 12.23
N ASN A 96 10.47 3.17 11.49
CA ASN A 96 11.20 4.37 11.87
C ASN A 96 10.39 5.65 11.69
N SER A 97 9.37 5.68 10.84
CA SER A 97 8.48 6.85 10.72
C SER A 97 7.67 7.12 12.00
N TYR A 98 7.45 6.10 12.83
CA TYR A 98 6.73 6.20 14.11
C TYR A 98 7.61 6.52 15.33
N LYS A 99 8.94 6.55 15.16
CA LYS A 99 9.86 7.00 16.20
C LYS A 99 9.95 8.52 16.21
#